data_AF-A0A7K4FGD1-F1
#
_entry.id   AF-A0A7K4FGD1-F1
#
_cell.length_a   1.000
_cell.length_b   1.000
_cell.length_c   1.000
_cell.angle_alpha   90.00
_cell.angle_beta   90.00
_cell.angle_gamma   90.00
#
_symmetry.space_group_name_H-M   'P 1'
#
loop_
_entity.id
_entity.type
_entity.pdbx_description
1 polymer ?
#
loop_
_entity_poly.entity_id
_entity_poly.type
_entity_poly.pdbx_seq_one_letter_code
_entity_poly.pdbx_strand_id
1 'polypeptide(L)'
;MTPATPRTRSKKSSKSPSAPAQARPFVAHHMVPRHEVLSETETRKVLEDLGTPPERLPKILANDPGLKTDLAYVKARDARENLTGRLVRIRRPSETAGEAIAYRLIVPSSGGD
;
A
#
# COMPACT_ATOMS: atom_id res chain seq x y z
N MET A 1 -36.78 -49.07 44.58
CA MET A 1 -36.57 -48.71 43.15
C MET A 1 -36.18 -47.26 43.09
N THR A 2 -34.91 -46.95 42.83
CA THR A 2 -34.39 -45.56 42.76
C THR A 2 -34.50 -45.05 41.32
N PRO A 3 -35.04 -43.85 41.06
CA PRO A 3 -35.03 -43.29 39.72
C PRO A 3 -33.60 -42.87 39.34
N ALA A 4 -33.17 -43.30 38.15
CA ALA A 4 -31.88 -42.95 37.58
C ALA A 4 -31.85 -41.47 37.18
N THR A 5 -30.88 -40.71 37.68
CA THR A 5 -30.64 -39.32 37.29
C THR A 5 -30.19 -39.28 35.82
N PRO A 6 -30.83 -38.50 34.93
CA PRO A 6 -30.34 -38.37 33.57
C PRO A 6 -29.04 -37.56 33.58
N ARG A 7 -27.96 -38.16 33.07
CA ARG A 7 -26.70 -37.45 32.78
C ARG A 7 -27.00 -36.34 31.75
N THR A 8 -26.98 -35.09 32.18
CA THR A 8 -26.93 -33.95 31.27
C THR A 8 -25.60 -34.01 30.52
N ARG A 9 -25.66 -34.33 29.22
CA ARG A 9 -24.51 -34.15 28.33
C ARG A 9 -24.18 -32.67 28.32
N SER A 10 -23.08 -32.29 28.98
CA SER A 10 -22.48 -30.98 28.82
C SER A 10 -22.22 -30.77 27.32
N LYS A 11 -23.00 -29.89 26.69
CA LYS A 11 -22.72 -29.44 25.32
C LYS A 11 -21.31 -28.84 25.38
N LYS A 12 -20.37 -29.55 24.78
CA LYS A 12 -19.01 -29.09 24.48
C LYS A 12 -19.16 -27.70 23.89
N SER A 13 -18.68 -26.68 24.61
CA SER A 13 -18.66 -25.30 24.11
C SER A 13 -18.02 -25.35 22.74
N SER A 14 -18.83 -25.17 21.70
CA SER A 14 -18.36 -25.07 20.33
C SER A 14 -17.38 -23.91 20.34
N LYS A 15 -16.09 -24.25 20.32
CA LYS A 15 -15.00 -23.31 20.09
C LYS A 15 -15.42 -22.54 18.86
N SER A 16 -15.80 -21.27 19.05
CA SER A 16 -16.16 -20.41 17.93
C SER A 16 -14.96 -20.45 16.99
N PRO A 17 -15.17 -20.67 15.68
CA PRO A 17 -14.08 -20.68 14.74
C PRO A 17 -13.42 -19.30 14.85
N SER A 18 -12.17 -19.26 15.32
CA SER A 18 -11.36 -18.06 15.27
C SER A 18 -11.39 -17.60 13.82
N ALA A 19 -11.98 -16.43 13.58
CA ALA A 19 -12.18 -15.88 12.25
C ALA A 19 -10.89 -16.07 11.42
N PRO A 20 -11.01 -16.45 10.13
CA PRO A 20 -9.83 -16.64 9.30
C PRO A 20 -8.98 -15.38 9.40
N ALA A 21 -7.66 -15.55 9.55
CA ALA A 21 -6.71 -14.44 9.59
C ALA A 21 -6.91 -13.61 8.31
N GLN A 22 -7.72 -12.56 8.42
CA GLN A 22 -8.02 -11.68 7.31
C GLN A 22 -6.69 -11.09 6.89
N ALA A 23 -6.34 -11.20 5.60
CA ALA A 23 -5.15 -10.58 5.04
C ALA A 23 -5.30 -9.07 5.28
N ARG A 24 -4.66 -8.57 6.35
CA ARG A 24 -4.70 -7.14 6.67
C ARG A 24 -4.05 -6.43 5.49
N PRO A 25 -4.78 -5.60 4.75
CA PRO A 25 -4.20 -4.95 3.60
C PRO A 25 -3.03 -4.09 4.11
N PHE A 26 -1.85 -4.31 3.54
CA PHE A 26 -0.58 -3.68 3.94
C PHE A 26 -0.70 -2.15 4.11
N VAL A 27 -1.61 -1.55 3.36
CA VAL A 27 -1.96 -0.13 3.36
C VAL A 27 -2.51 0.46 4.65
N ALA A 28 -3.05 -0.34 5.57
CA ALA A 28 -3.64 0.17 6.82
C ALA A 28 -2.64 0.22 7.99
N HIS A 29 -1.34 0.29 7.71
CA HIS A 29 -0.30 0.30 8.74
C HIS A 29 0.21 1.72 9.00
N HIS A 30 0.46 2.04 10.27
CA HIS A 30 0.93 3.36 10.70
C HIS A 30 2.22 3.83 10.00
N MET A 31 3.13 2.91 9.67
CA MET A 31 4.41 3.22 9.02
C MET A 31 4.33 3.34 7.49
N VAL A 32 3.19 3.01 6.88
CA VAL A 32 3.02 3.08 5.43
C VAL A 32 2.28 4.39 5.12
N PRO A 33 2.98 5.41 4.59
CA PRO A 33 2.32 6.65 4.21
C PRO A 33 1.40 6.44 3.02
N ARG A 34 0.57 7.44 2.73
CA ARG A 34 -0.29 7.42 1.54
C ARG A 34 0.55 7.68 0.30
N HIS A 35 0.45 6.77 -0.67
CA HIS A 35 1.12 6.86 -1.97
C HIS A 35 0.07 7.15 -3.04
N GLU A 36 0.37 8.08 -3.94
CA GLU A 36 -0.51 8.48 -5.03
C GLU A 36 0.31 8.63 -6.31
N VAL A 37 -0.08 7.95 -7.37
CA VAL A 37 0.63 8.00 -8.65
C VAL A 37 0.07 9.12 -9.50
N LEU A 38 0.92 10.09 -9.82
CA LEU A 38 0.53 11.26 -10.60
C LEU A 38 0.38 10.92 -12.08
N SER A 39 -0.53 11.61 -12.75
CA SER A 39 -0.65 11.58 -14.21
C SER A 39 0.55 12.24 -14.89
N GLU A 40 0.72 12.08 -16.21
CA GLU A 40 1.82 12.72 -16.95
C GLU A 40 1.76 14.25 -16.90
N THR A 41 0.55 14.82 -16.98
CA THR A 41 0.34 16.26 -16.93
C THR A 41 0.70 16.85 -15.57
N GLU A 42 0.32 16.17 -14.49
CA GLU A 42 0.70 16.56 -13.13
C GLU A 42 2.19 16.34 -12.86
N THR A 43 2.76 15.24 -13.37
CA THR A 43 4.19 14.96 -13.27
C THR A 43 5.01 16.10 -13.87
N ARG A 44 4.62 16.59 -15.06
CA ARG A 44 5.29 17.72 -15.70
C ARG A 44 5.19 19.00 -14.88
N LYS A 45 4.00 19.34 -14.39
CA LYS A 45 3.80 20.53 -13.53
C LYS A 45 4.66 20.48 -12.27
N VAL A 46 4.69 19.34 -11.59
CA VAL A 46 5.49 19.16 -10.37
C VAL A 46 7.00 19.29 -10.66
N LEU A 47 7.47 18.76 -11.79
CA LEU A 47 8.87 18.92 -12.21
C LEU A 47 9.23 20.37 -12.53
N GLU A 48 8.31 21.11 -13.17
CA GLU A 48 8.45 22.54 -13.44
C GLU A 48 8.52 23.34 -12.14
N ASP A 49 7.61 23.08 -11.19
CA ASP A 49 7.58 23.74 -9.88
C ASP A 49 8.83 23.46 -9.04
N LEU A 50 9.37 22.23 -9.11
CA LEU A 50 10.59 21.83 -8.40
C LEU A 50 11.87 22.28 -9.09
N GLY A 51 11.81 22.69 -10.37
CA GLY A 51 12.97 23.09 -11.17
C GLY A 51 14.07 22.03 -11.25
N THR A 52 13.73 20.76 -11.05
CA THR A 52 14.70 19.67 -10.85
C THR A 52 14.50 18.59 -11.91
N PRO A 53 15.57 18.08 -12.55
CA PRO A 53 15.45 16.97 -13.49
C PRO A 53 14.95 15.71 -12.78
N PRO A 54 14.11 14.88 -13.43
CA PRO A 54 13.51 13.70 -12.82
C PRO A 54 14.55 12.71 -12.28
N GLU A 55 15.73 12.65 -12.90
CA GLU A 55 16.85 11.79 -12.51
C GLU A 55 17.43 12.07 -11.13
N ARG A 56 17.30 13.32 -10.65
CA ARG A 56 17.77 13.74 -9.32
C ARG A 56 16.77 13.43 -8.22
N LEU A 57 15.54 13.05 -8.56
CA LEU A 57 14.54 12.68 -7.57
C LEU A 57 14.83 11.28 -7.01
N PRO A 58 14.48 11.01 -5.74
CA PRO A 58 14.59 9.67 -5.18
C PRO A 58 13.80 8.67 -6.01
N LYS A 59 14.42 7.52 -6.30
CA LYS A 59 13.85 6.50 -7.20
C LYS A 59 13.07 5.46 -6.41
N ILE A 60 12.01 4.92 -7.02
CA ILE A 60 11.23 3.78 -6.51
C ILE A 60 11.05 2.74 -7.61
N LEU A 61 11.26 1.48 -7.28
CA LEU A 61 11.12 0.40 -8.26
C LEU A 61 9.65 0.19 -8.59
N ALA A 62 9.35 -0.12 -9.85
CA ALA A 62 8.01 -0.52 -10.27
C ALA A 62 7.51 -1.80 -9.56
N ASN A 63 8.40 -2.58 -8.94
CA ASN A 63 8.00 -3.76 -8.16
C ASN A 63 7.77 -3.45 -6.66
N ASP A 64 7.93 -2.20 -6.22
CA ASP A 64 7.82 -1.84 -4.80
C ASP A 64 6.40 -2.07 -4.24
N PRO A 65 6.25 -2.70 -3.05
CA PRO A 65 4.94 -2.93 -2.44
C PRO A 65 4.18 -1.64 -2.12
N GLY A 66 4.87 -0.54 -1.83
CA GLY A 66 4.30 0.77 -1.53
C GLY A 66 3.45 1.33 -2.68
N LEU A 67 3.80 1.01 -3.93
CA LEU A 67 3.01 1.41 -5.11
C LEU A 67 1.70 0.64 -5.22
N LYS A 68 1.64 -0.60 -4.73
CA LYS A 68 0.42 -1.42 -4.72
C LYS A 68 -0.66 -0.86 -3.78
N THR A 69 -0.31 0.15 -2.99
CA THR A 69 -1.23 0.93 -2.16
C THR A 69 -2.27 1.67 -3.00
N ASP A 70 -1.85 2.18 -4.14
CA ASP A 70 -2.71 3.00 -4.99
C ASP A 70 -3.49 2.10 -5.96
N LEU A 71 -4.82 2.18 -5.91
CA LEU A 71 -5.70 1.45 -6.82
C LEU A 71 -5.48 1.86 -8.27
N ALA A 72 -5.12 3.12 -8.53
CA ALA A 72 -4.80 3.60 -9.87
C ALA A 72 -3.55 2.90 -10.41
N TYR A 73 -2.54 2.72 -9.57
CA TYR A 73 -1.33 1.98 -9.92
C TYR A 73 -1.61 0.51 -10.21
N VAL A 74 -2.40 -0.17 -9.37
CA VAL A 74 -2.76 -1.58 -9.57
C VAL A 74 -3.47 -1.76 -10.91
N LYS A 75 -4.46 -0.92 -11.22
CA LYS A 75 -5.17 -0.96 -12.52
C LYS A 75 -4.24 -0.71 -13.70
N ALA A 76 -3.39 0.32 -13.61
CA ALA A 76 -2.47 0.67 -14.68
C ALA A 76 -1.42 -0.45 -14.90
N ARG A 77 -0.97 -1.09 -13.82
CA ARG A 77 -0.06 -2.24 -13.88
C ARG A 77 -0.73 -3.44 -14.54
N ASP A 78 -1.98 -3.73 -14.18
CA ASP A 78 -2.76 -4.82 -14.78
C ASP A 78 -3.07 -4.56 -16.26
N ALA A 79 -3.30 -3.30 -16.62
CA ALA A 79 -3.45 -2.83 -18.00
C ALA A 79 -2.14 -2.77 -18.80
N ARG A 80 -0.99 -3.13 -18.19
CA ARG A 80 0.36 -3.04 -18.77
C ARG A 80 0.71 -1.65 -19.29
N GLU A 81 0.19 -0.61 -18.67
CA GLU A 81 0.55 0.77 -19.00
C GLU A 81 2.00 1.05 -18.56
N ASN A 82 2.70 1.90 -19.33
CA ASN A 82 4.05 2.31 -18.98
C ASN A 82 4.01 3.33 -17.83
N LEU A 83 4.24 2.85 -16.62
CA LEU A 83 4.31 3.67 -15.41
C LEU A 83 5.72 4.22 -15.15
N THR A 84 6.69 3.83 -15.97
CA THR A 84 8.09 4.23 -15.81
C THR A 84 8.24 5.72 -16.13
N GLY A 85 8.99 6.44 -15.31
CA GLY A 85 9.18 7.88 -15.48
C GLY A 85 8.07 8.73 -14.87
N ARG A 86 6.97 8.13 -14.39
CA ARG A 86 5.94 8.84 -13.62
C ARG A 86 6.40 9.11 -12.20
N LEU A 87 5.80 10.14 -11.59
CA LEU A 87 6.05 10.52 -10.20
C LEU A 87 5.02 9.94 -9.24
N VAL A 88 5.49 9.61 -8.05
CA VAL A 88 4.70 9.17 -6.91
C VAL A 88 4.75 10.25 -5.86
N ARG A 89 3.59 10.76 -5.48
CA ARG A 89 3.43 11.67 -4.36
C ARG A 89 3.21 10.87 -3.08
N ILE A 90 4.05 11.11 -2.09
CA ILE A 90 4.02 10.45 -0.78
C ILE A 90 3.64 11.50 0.27
N ARG A 91 2.51 11.31 0.92
CA ARG A 91 2.06 12.14 2.05
C ARG A 91 2.28 11.39 3.35
N ARG A 92 3.18 11.91 4.19
CA ARG A 92 3.50 11.32 5.49
C ARG A 92 3.29 12.34 6.62
N PRO A 93 2.86 11.89 7.81
CA PRO A 93 2.91 12.76 8.99
C PRO A 93 4.37 13.10 9.31
N SER A 94 4.61 14.35 9.68
CA SER A 94 5.92 14.86 10.13
C SER A 94 5.76 15.57 11.45
N GLU A 95 6.55 15.21 12.45
CA GLU A 95 6.48 15.84 13.78
C GLU A 95 6.81 17.34 13.74
N THR A 96 7.64 17.77 12.80
CA THR A 96 8.07 19.17 12.66
C THR A 96 7.10 20.04 11.85
N ALA A 97 6.44 19.48 10.85
CA ALA A 97 5.68 20.22 9.84
C ALA A 97 4.20 19.80 9.76
N GLY A 98 3.77 18.86 10.60
CA GLY A 98 2.46 18.22 10.53
C GLY A 98 2.38 17.21 9.39
N GLU A 99 2.49 17.67 8.15
CA GLU A 99 2.51 16.82 6.95
C GLU A 99 3.71 17.14 6.06
N ALA A 100 4.38 16.10 5.56
CA ALA A 100 5.45 16.21 4.59
C ALA A 100 5.06 15.52 3.27
N ILE A 101 5.27 16.23 2.17
CA ILE A 101 5.05 15.73 0.81
C ILE A 101 6.41 15.45 0.18
N ALA A 102 6.61 14.21 -0.28
CA ALA A 102 7.80 13.80 -1.00
C ALA A 102 7.42 13.23 -2.37
N TYR A 103 8.27 13.45 -3.37
CA TYR A 103 8.10 12.92 -4.72
C TYR A 103 9.16 11.87 -5.03
N ARG A 104 8.76 10.76 -5.66
CA ARG A 104 9.67 9.69 -6.11
C ARG A 104 9.45 9.31 -7.56
N LEU A 105 10.52 9.04 -8.30
CA LEU A 105 10.48 8.62 -9.70
C LEU A 105 10.35 7.10 -9.82
N ILE A 106 9.37 6.62 -10.58
CA ILE A 106 9.21 5.19 -10.87
C ILE A 106 10.26 4.74 -11.89
N VAL A 107 11.08 3.78 -11.50
CA VAL A 107 12.09 3.13 -12.35
C VAL A 107 11.76 1.66 -12.58
N PRO A 108 12.13 1.09 -13.74
CA PRO A 108 11.86 -0.31 -14.02
C PRO A 108 12.69 -1.20 -13.09
N SER A 109 12.19 -2.41 -12.82
CA SER A 109 12.85 -3.37 -11.92
C SER A 109 14.00 -4.15 -12.58
N SER A 110 14.49 -3.71 -13.74
CA SER A 110 15.62 -4.35 -14.42
C SER A 110 16.89 -4.08 -13.61
N GLY A 111 17.35 -5.11 -12.89
CA GLY A 111 18.69 -5.10 -12.32
C GLY A 111 19.72 -5.28 -13.43
N GLY A 112 20.71 -4.38 -13.47
CA GLY A 112 21.90 -4.48 -14.29
C GLY A 112 21.83 -3.69 -15.59
N ASP A 113 22.58 -2.59 -15.61
CA ASP A 113 23.76 -2.46 -16.47
C ASP A 113 24.92 -1.92 -15.61
#